data_AF-A0A7S4JE32-F1
#
_entry.id   AF-A0A7S4JE32-F1
#
_cell.length_a   1.000
_cell.length_b   1.000
_cell.length_c   1.000
_cell.angle_alpha   90.00
_cell.angle_beta   90.00
_cell.angle_gamma   90.00
#
_symmetry.space_group_name_H-M   'P 1'
#
loop_
_entity.id
_entity.type
_entity.pdbx_description
1 polymer ?
#
loop_
_entity_poly.entity_id
_entity_poly.type
_entity_poly.pdbx_seq_one_letter_code
_entity_poly.pdbx_strand_id
1 'polypeptide(L)'
;MKLPLYVLMATVATEQIFVSAHARWKCPVPRSEDTGIKSGPCGDETNNFDFGDIIEVKPGPLRVTFEESVHHTGAPFRISLSGDGSDDDESCVLLDHIPHNDDAHPRPRLYEPSTYTAYAVTIDIPDVYCERCSLHLANPMTDKIGDRGGPDGIGCTDPDGTCFSVYHSCTRPIRVTGSVPRSEYQCPPVGGSLSDWPKEWTGDDGRAVDASVPGTYRRESAAWDFTLTDAPMRYRQDDDGMCGAADESIESLMDEVTSGADTFTVTELHALSCVVTLFYSCWV
;
A
#
# COMPACT_ATOMS: atom_id res chain seq x y z
N MET A 1 0.16 -51.43 -47.77
CA MET A 1 1.02 -50.84 -46.71
C MET A 1 0.16 -49.83 -45.95
N LYS A 2 -0.09 -50.05 -44.65
CA LYS A 2 -0.89 -49.16 -43.80
C LYS A 2 0.07 -48.29 -42.98
N LEU A 3 0.02 -46.97 -43.16
CA LEU A 3 0.77 -46.01 -42.35
C LEU A 3 -0.03 -45.70 -41.07
N PRO A 4 0.58 -45.76 -39.88
CA PRO A 4 -0.09 -45.38 -38.64
C PRO A 4 -0.14 -43.85 -38.53
N LEU A 5 -1.35 -43.35 -38.27
CA LEU A 5 -1.64 -41.95 -37.96
C LEU A 5 -1.15 -41.67 -36.52
N TYR A 6 -0.01 -40.97 -36.37
CA TYR A 6 0.45 -40.48 -35.08
C TYR A 6 -0.31 -39.19 -34.74
N VAL A 7 -1.17 -39.27 -33.73
CA VAL A 7 -1.82 -38.09 -33.14
C VAL A 7 -0.81 -37.42 -32.22
N LEU A 8 -0.29 -36.26 -32.65
CA LEU A 8 0.58 -35.42 -31.85
C LEU A 8 -0.30 -34.72 -30.79
N MET A 9 -0.27 -35.19 -29.55
CA MET A 9 -0.87 -34.46 -28.42
C MET A 9 0.00 -33.25 -28.11
N ALA A 10 -0.39 -32.08 -28.62
CA ALA A 10 0.20 -30.81 -28.22
C ALA A 10 -0.26 -30.49 -26.79
N THR A 11 0.62 -30.72 -25.82
CA THR A 11 0.48 -30.19 -24.46
C THR A 11 0.57 -28.67 -24.52
N VAL A 12 -0.59 -28.01 -24.48
CA VAL A 12 -0.69 -26.57 -24.25
C VAL A 12 -0.23 -26.33 -22.81
N ALA A 13 1.01 -25.88 -22.63
CA ALA A 13 1.46 -25.35 -21.36
C ALA A 13 0.66 -24.08 -21.10
N THR A 14 -0.35 -24.18 -20.23
CA THR A 14 -1.01 -23.02 -19.66
C THR A 14 0.00 -22.37 -18.73
N GLU A 15 0.66 -21.31 -19.20
CA GLU A 15 1.35 -20.40 -18.31
C GLU A 15 0.30 -19.88 -17.33
N GLN A 16 0.43 -20.27 -16.06
CA GLN A 16 -0.36 -19.68 -15.01
C GLN A 16 0.08 -18.23 -14.92
N ILE A 17 -0.76 -17.33 -15.42
CA ILE A 17 -0.65 -15.91 -15.13
C ILE A 17 -0.97 -15.80 -13.64
N PHE A 18 0.06 -15.87 -12.81
CA PHE A 18 -0.04 -15.52 -11.41
C PHE A 18 -0.46 -14.06 -11.37
N VAL A 19 -1.70 -13.82 -10.95
CA VAL A 19 -2.18 -12.48 -10.66
C VAL A 19 -1.41 -12.01 -9.43
N SER A 20 -0.33 -11.26 -9.70
CA SER A 20 0.58 -10.66 -8.72
C SER A 20 -0.10 -9.47 -8.04
N ALA A 21 0.35 -9.12 -6.83
CA ALA A 21 -0.53 -8.55 -5.84
C ALA A 21 -0.50 -7.05 -5.57
N HIS A 22 -1.12 -6.60 -4.46
CA HIS A 22 -1.92 -5.37 -4.39
C HIS A 22 -1.44 -4.34 -3.37
N ALA A 23 -0.50 -4.59 -2.44
CA ALA A 23 -0.02 -3.53 -1.52
C ALA A 23 1.43 -3.72 -1.05
N ARG A 24 2.18 -2.62 -0.84
CA ARG A 24 3.50 -2.64 -0.18
C ARG A 24 3.83 -1.36 0.56
N TRP A 25 4.77 -1.43 1.52
CA TRP A 25 5.37 -0.22 2.08
C TRP A 25 6.09 0.60 1.01
N LYS A 26 6.02 1.92 1.15
CA LYS A 26 6.80 2.88 0.37
C LYS A 26 7.82 3.60 1.27
N CYS A 27 7.40 4.03 2.45
CA CYS A 27 8.25 4.58 3.48
C CYS A 27 7.71 4.22 4.89
N PRO A 28 8.53 3.68 5.81
CA PRO A 28 9.93 3.30 5.67
C PRO A 28 10.15 2.28 4.55
N VAL A 29 11.39 2.18 4.06
CA VAL A 29 11.72 1.35 2.89
C VAL A 29 11.23 -0.09 3.09
N PRO A 30 10.50 -0.68 2.14
CA PRO A 30 10.05 -2.07 2.24
C PRO A 30 11.22 -3.05 2.22
N ARG A 31 11.06 -4.19 2.90
CA ARG A 31 12.00 -5.33 2.82
C ARG A 31 11.97 -6.00 1.45
N SER A 32 10.79 -6.04 0.84
CA SER A 32 10.57 -6.57 -0.51
C SER A 32 9.76 -5.58 -1.33
N GLU A 33 10.19 -5.36 -2.58
CA GLU A 33 9.42 -4.59 -3.55
C GLU A 33 8.19 -5.35 -4.07
N ASP A 34 8.03 -6.62 -3.71
CA ASP A 34 6.88 -7.40 -4.16
C ASP A 34 5.58 -6.92 -3.49
N THR A 35 4.65 -6.42 -4.30
CA THR A 35 3.28 -6.12 -3.87
C THR A 35 2.44 -7.40 -3.72
N GLY A 36 3.00 -8.54 -4.18
CA GLY A 36 2.53 -9.92 -4.32
C GLY A 36 2.19 -10.72 -3.08
N ILE A 37 2.65 -10.29 -1.91
CA ILE A 37 2.89 -11.20 -0.79
C ILE A 37 1.56 -11.59 -0.12
N LYS A 38 1.21 -12.88 -0.19
CA LYS A 38 0.02 -13.48 0.44
C LYS A 38 0.34 -14.39 1.64
N SER A 39 1.62 -14.70 1.82
CA SER A 39 2.11 -15.43 2.99
C SER A 39 2.55 -14.39 4.03
N GLY A 40 1.83 -14.34 5.14
CA GLY A 40 2.10 -13.34 6.17
C GLY A 40 3.23 -13.74 7.13
N PRO A 41 3.78 -12.75 7.85
CA PRO A 41 3.59 -11.31 7.63
C PRO A 41 4.59 -10.71 6.62
N CYS A 42 5.67 -11.41 6.26
CA CYS A 42 6.71 -10.87 5.38
C CYS A 42 7.03 -11.75 4.16
N GLY A 43 6.17 -12.72 3.84
CA GLY A 43 6.37 -13.62 2.72
C GLY A 43 7.57 -14.54 2.91
N ASP A 44 8.32 -14.75 1.83
CA ASP A 44 9.54 -15.57 1.83
C ASP A 44 10.68 -14.93 2.64
N GLU A 45 10.58 -13.63 2.97
CA GLU A 45 11.57 -12.89 3.77
C GLU A 45 11.24 -12.85 5.27
N THR A 46 10.28 -13.67 5.72
CA THR A 46 9.92 -13.79 7.14
C THR A 46 11.13 -14.19 7.98
N ASN A 47 11.34 -13.48 9.09
CA ASN A 47 12.47 -13.60 10.01
C ASN A 47 13.85 -13.33 9.39
N ASN A 48 13.90 -12.68 8.22
CA ASN A 48 15.14 -12.29 7.58
C ASN A 48 15.44 -10.80 7.81
N PHE A 49 16.34 -10.52 8.76
CA PHE A 49 16.72 -9.17 9.20
C PHE A 49 18.11 -8.73 8.72
N ASP A 50 18.73 -9.47 7.80
CA ASP A 50 20.11 -9.20 7.35
C ASP A 50 20.17 -8.20 6.18
N PHE A 51 19.07 -7.50 5.89
CA PHE A 51 18.95 -6.62 4.73
C PHE A 51 19.26 -5.14 5.00
N GLY A 52 20.50 -4.78 4.66
CA GLY A 52 21.05 -3.43 4.57
C GLY A 52 21.02 -2.62 5.88
N ASP A 53 21.16 -1.30 5.77
CA ASP A 53 21.15 -0.37 6.90
C ASP A 53 19.85 -0.39 7.72
N ILE A 54 20.01 -0.47 9.05
CA ILE A 54 18.93 -0.37 10.02
C ILE A 54 18.45 1.08 10.09
N ILE A 55 17.14 1.27 9.97
CA ILE A 55 16.51 2.59 10.05
C ILE A 55 16.24 2.93 11.51
N GLU A 56 16.77 4.05 12.01
CA GLU A 56 16.51 4.49 13.37
C GLU A 56 15.17 5.25 13.47
N VAL A 57 14.33 4.84 14.40
CA VAL A 57 13.01 5.40 14.67
C VAL A 57 12.93 5.79 16.15
N LYS A 58 12.32 6.93 16.43
CA LYS A 58 12.05 7.38 17.81
C LYS A 58 10.63 7.00 18.20
N PRO A 59 10.37 6.72 19.49
CA PRO A 59 9.00 6.70 20.00
C PRO A 59 8.26 8.01 19.70
N GLY A 60 6.95 7.91 19.50
CA GLY A 60 6.07 9.02 19.14
C GLY A 60 5.58 8.93 17.69
N PRO A 61 5.02 10.04 17.16
CA PRO A 61 4.44 10.07 15.82
C PRO A 61 5.47 9.72 14.74
N LEU A 62 5.09 8.79 13.87
CA LEU A 62 5.82 8.44 12.65
C LEU A 62 4.85 8.46 11.48
N ARG A 63 5.09 9.37 10.54
CA ARG A 63 4.43 9.32 9.24
C ARG A 63 4.95 8.12 8.46
N VAL A 64 4.03 7.33 7.91
CA VAL A 64 4.33 6.19 7.03
C VAL A 64 3.56 6.32 5.72
N THR A 65 4.11 5.77 4.66
CA THR A 65 3.47 5.68 3.35
C THR A 65 3.54 4.27 2.81
N PHE A 66 2.46 3.87 2.15
CA PHE A 66 2.34 2.61 1.45
C PHE A 66 1.54 2.82 0.18
N GLU A 67 1.61 1.86 -0.73
CA GLU A 67 0.99 1.98 -2.04
C GLU A 67 0.27 0.70 -2.42
N GLU A 68 -0.86 0.87 -3.12
CA GLU A 68 -1.69 -0.22 -3.63
C GLU A 68 -1.56 -0.31 -5.16
N SER A 69 -1.15 -1.48 -5.65
CA SER A 69 -0.84 -1.73 -7.07
C SER A 69 -2.01 -2.26 -7.87
N VAL A 70 -3.06 -2.76 -7.20
CA VAL A 70 -4.31 -3.16 -7.83
C VAL A 70 -5.43 -2.94 -6.80
N HIS A 71 -6.53 -2.36 -7.28
CA HIS A 71 -7.60 -1.85 -6.44
C HIS A 71 -8.55 -2.93 -5.91
N HIS A 72 -8.74 -2.99 -4.60
CA HIS A 72 -9.77 -3.80 -3.95
C HIS A 72 -10.81 -2.95 -3.22
N THR A 73 -12.02 -2.85 -3.79
CA THR A 73 -13.10 -2.02 -3.24
C THR A 73 -13.33 -2.27 -1.75
N GLY A 74 -13.20 -1.21 -0.95
CA GLY A 74 -13.34 -1.23 0.49
C GLY A 74 -12.33 -2.09 1.26
N ALA A 75 -11.23 -2.57 0.68
CA ALA A 75 -10.28 -3.41 1.42
C ALA A 75 -9.43 -2.56 2.40
N PRO A 76 -9.64 -2.67 3.72
CA PRO A 76 -8.93 -1.83 4.68
C PRO A 76 -7.49 -2.30 4.88
N PHE A 77 -6.71 -1.53 5.64
CA PHE A 77 -5.34 -1.88 6.03
C PHE A 77 -5.19 -1.96 7.56
N ARG A 78 -4.24 -2.77 8.01
CA ARG A 78 -3.73 -2.82 9.39
C ARG A 78 -2.23 -2.60 9.40
N ILE A 79 -1.75 -1.90 10.41
CA ILE A 79 -0.33 -1.74 10.71
C ILE A 79 -0.02 -2.31 12.11
N SER A 80 0.96 -3.20 12.21
CA SER A 80 1.46 -3.77 13.46
C SER A 80 2.98 -3.69 13.59
N LEU A 81 3.49 -3.81 14.81
CA LEU A 81 4.92 -3.81 15.13
C LEU A 81 5.38 -5.22 15.50
N SER A 82 6.39 -5.72 14.78
CA SER A 82 6.98 -7.03 15.03
C SER A 82 7.63 -7.16 16.42
N GLY A 83 8.03 -8.37 16.77
CA GLY A 83 8.98 -8.62 17.85
C GLY A 83 10.40 -8.16 17.47
N ASP A 84 11.30 -8.09 18.46
CA ASP A 84 12.71 -7.78 18.20
C ASP A 84 13.42 -9.00 17.58
N GLY A 85 13.79 -8.89 16.30
CA GLY A 85 14.39 -9.98 15.54
C GLY A 85 13.44 -11.13 15.21
N SER A 86 12.12 -10.90 15.29
CA SER A 86 11.10 -11.87 14.90
C SER A 86 9.88 -11.18 14.31
N ASP A 87 9.45 -11.68 13.15
CA ASP A 87 8.23 -11.26 12.48
C ASP A 87 6.99 -12.00 12.97
N ASP A 88 7.12 -13.03 13.80
CA ASP A 88 6.01 -13.93 14.17
C ASP A 88 4.98 -13.26 15.12
N ASP A 89 5.31 -12.09 15.68
CA ASP A 89 4.44 -11.33 16.57
C ASP A 89 3.71 -10.20 15.81
N GLU A 90 2.47 -10.47 15.40
CA GLU A 90 1.55 -9.48 14.83
C GLU A 90 0.57 -8.90 15.88
N SER A 91 0.73 -9.26 17.15
CA SER A 91 -0.23 -8.88 18.21
C SER A 91 -0.16 -7.40 18.60
N CYS A 92 0.95 -6.73 18.26
CA CYS A 92 1.16 -5.32 18.55
C CYS A 92 0.58 -4.41 17.47
N VAL A 93 -0.75 -4.32 17.40
CA VAL A 93 -1.43 -3.48 16.42
C VAL A 93 -1.27 -2.00 16.77
N LEU A 94 -0.66 -1.24 15.86
CA LEU A 94 -0.44 0.20 16.00
C LEU A 94 -1.62 1.01 15.44
N LEU A 95 -2.19 0.56 14.32
CA LEU A 95 -3.37 1.14 13.70
C LEU A 95 -4.14 0.04 12.98
N ASP A 96 -5.45 -0.02 13.21
CA ASP A 96 -6.34 -1.01 12.63
C ASP A 96 -7.45 -0.30 11.84
N HIS A 97 -8.11 -1.01 10.92
CA HIS A 97 -9.21 -0.45 10.13
C HIS A 97 -8.86 0.87 9.43
N ILE A 98 -7.71 0.92 8.76
CA ILE A 98 -7.37 2.04 7.87
C ILE A 98 -8.25 1.90 6.63
N PRO A 99 -9.20 2.81 6.37
CA PRO A 99 -10.19 2.62 5.31
C PRO A 99 -9.55 2.71 3.93
N HIS A 100 -10.18 2.08 2.94
CA HIS A 100 -9.71 2.10 1.57
C HIS A 100 -10.00 3.43 0.85
N ASN A 101 -9.24 3.72 -0.22
CA ASN A 101 -9.51 4.83 -1.12
C ASN A 101 -10.31 4.36 -2.36
N ASP A 102 -11.63 4.31 -2.23
CA ASP A 102 -12.51 3.88 -3.33
C ASP A 102 -12.57 4.87 -4.50
N ASP A 103 -12.17 6.13 -4.27
CA ASP A 103 -12.18 7.22 -5.26
C ASP A 103 -10.86 7.36 -6.02
N ALA A 104 -9.84 6.56 -5.71
CA ALA A 104 -8.52 6.62 -6.36
C ALA A 104 -8.62 6.48 -7.88
N HIS A 105 -8.34 7.57 -8.61
CA HIS A 105 -8.40 7.67 -10.07
C HIS A 105 -7.14 8.37 -10.63
N PRO A 106 -6.53 7.86 -11.72
CA PRO A 106 -6.87 6.61 -12.41
C PRO A 106 -6.62 5.38 -11.52
N ARG A 107 -7.33 4.28 -11.78
CA ARG A 107 -7.13 3.02 -11.06
C ARG A 107 -5.69 2.52 -11.28
N PRO A 108 -5.05 1.93 -10.25
CA PRO A 108 -3.71 1.42 -10.36
C PRO A 108 -3.62 0.24 -11.33
N ARG A 109 -2.48 0.13 -12.00
CA ARG A 109 -2.16 -0.95 -12.94
C ARG A 109 -0.95 -1.69 -12.41
N LEU A 110 -1.11 -2.99 -12.20
CA LEU A 110 -0.12 -3.88 -11.60
C LEU A 110 1.30 -3.77 -12.17
N TYR A 111 1.45 -3.47 -13.46
CA TYR A 111 2.75 -3.42 -14.14
C TYR A 111 3.24 -1.99 -14.39
N GLU A 112 2.55 -0.97 -13.87
CA GLU A 112 2.91 0.44 -14.02
C GLU A 112 2.98 1.09 -12.61
N PRO A 113 4.11 0.98 -11.89
CA PRO A 113 4.26 1.50 -10.51
C PRO A 113 3.91 2.98 -10.34
N SER A 114 4.05 3.79 -11.38
CA SER A 114 3.66 5.21 -11.38
C SER A 114 2.14 5.43 -11.27
N THR A 115 1.34 4.37 -11.38
CA THR A 115 -0.12 4.42 -11.26
C THR A 115 -0.63 3.91 -9.92
N TYR A 116 0.25 3.41 -9.05
CA TYR A 116 -0.15 2.85 -7.76
C TYR A 116 -0.84 3.90 -6.89
N THR A 117 -1.89 3.51 -6.18
CA THR A 117 -2.60 4.38 -5.24
C THR A 117 -1.73 4.56 -4.01
N ALA A 118 -1.25 5.78 -3.76
CA ALA A 118 -0.47 6.07 -2.55
C ALA A 118 -1.38 6.40 -1.36
N TYR A 119 -0.97 5.94 -0.18
CA TYR A 119 -1.59 6.21 1.10
C TYR A 119 -0.55 6.78 2.05
N ALA A 120 -0.96 7.75 2.85
CA ALA A 120 -0.14 8.29 3.93
C ALA A 120 -0.94 8.44 5.22
N VAL A 121 -0.37 7.93 6.31
CA VAL A 121 -0.96 7.99 7.65
C VAL A 121 0.13 8.14 8.69
N THR A 122 -0.18 8.79 9.79
CA THR A 122 0.73 8.94 10.93
C THR A 122 0.31 7.97 12.02
N ILE A 123 1.25 7.14 12.46
CA ILE A 123 1.07 6.16 13.54
C ILE A 123 1.89 6.58 14.77
N ASP A 124 1.45 6.20 15.95
CA ASP A 124 2.23 6.41 17.17
C ASP A 124 3.11 5.19 17.44
N ILE A 125 4.43 5.36 17.32
CA ILE A 125 5.40 4.33 17.70
C ILE A 125 5.51 4.30 19.23
N PRO A 126 5.29 3.15 19.89
CA PRO A 126 5.34 3.05 21.33
C PRO A 126 6.77 3.28 21.87
N ASP A 127 6.88 3.60 23.17
CA ASP A 127 8.16 3.72 23.87
C ASP A 127 8.82 2.35 24.09
N VAL A 128 9.31 1.76 23.01
CA VAL A 128 9.94 0.43 23.00
C VAL A 128 11.37 0.53 22.49
N TYR A 129 12.25 -0.23 23.12
CA TYR A 129 13.57 -0.53 22.62
C TYR A 129 13.52 -1.83 21.82
N CYS A 130 13.89 -1.77 20.54
CA CYS A 130 14.22 -2.95 19.75
C CYS A 130 15.29 -2.64 18.72
N GLU A 131 16.14 -3.63 18.45
CA GLU A 131 17.25 -3.49 17.52
C GLU A 131 16.85 -3.85 16.08
N ARG A 132 15.93 -4.81 15.94
CA ARG A 132 15.50 -5.39 14.66
C ARG A 132 13.99 -5.60 14.64
N CYS A 133 13.22 -4.55 14.88
CA CYS A 133 11.77 -4.58 14.62
C CYS A 133 11.48 -4.41 13.12
N SER A 134 10.23 -4.62 12.73
CA SER A 134 9.69 -4.22 11.43
C SER A 134 8.24 -3.78 11.59
N LEU A 135 7.79 -2.88 10.74
CA LEU A 135 6.37 -2.59 10.61
C LEU A 135 5.77 -3.60 9.62
N HIS A 136 4.68 -4.24 10.03
CA HIS A 136 3.89 -5.11 9.18
C HIS A 136 2.70 -4.32 8.65
N LEU A 137 2.45 -4.43 7.35
CA LEU A 137 1.24 -3.97 6.70
C LEU A 137 0.42 -5.21 6.34
N ALA A 138 -0.86 -5.21 6.65
CA ALA A 138 -1.81 -6.21 6.18
C ALA A 138 -2.96 -5.51 5.43
N ASN A 139 -3.43 -6.11 4.33
CA ASN A 139 -4.57 -5.63 3.54
C ASN A 139 -5.53 -6.80 3.26
N PRO A 140 -6.55 -6.99 4.11
CA PRO A 140 -7.53 -8.05 3.94
C PRO A 140 -8.49 -7.77 2.77
N MET A 141 -8.60 -8.71 1.81
CA MET A 141 -9.47 -8.55 0.64
C MET A 141 -10.95 -8.80 0.98
N THR A 142 -11.63 -7.77 1.46
CA THR A 142 -13.05 -7.83 1.85
C THR A 142 -14.02 -7.83 0.66
N ASP A 143 -13.55 -7.47 -0.54
CA ASP A 143 -14.31 -7.61 -1.79
C ASP A 143 -14.45 -9.08 -2.25
N LYS A 144 -13.52 -9.97 -1.85
CA LYS A 144 -13.53 -11.39 -2.26
C LYS A 144 -14.43 -12.29 -1.43
N ILE A 145 -15.08 -11.76 -0.39
CA ILE A 145 -15.96 -12.53 0.50
C ILE A 145 -17.46 -12.24 0.26
N GLY A 146 -17.81 -11.57 -0.83
CA GLY A 146 -19.19 -11.31 -1.26
C GLY A 146 -19.97 -10.50 -0.22
N ASP A 147 -21.22 -10.89 0.04
CA ASP A 147 -22.10 -10.20 0.99
C ASP A 147 -21.55 -10.18 2.43
N ARG A 148 -20.68 -11.12 2.78
CA ARG A 148 -20.04 -11.14 4.11
C ARG A 148 -19.13 -9.93 4.32
N GLY A 149 -18.60 -9.35 3.25
CA GLY A 149 -17.79 -8.13 3.31
C GLY A 149 -18.61 -6.84 3.24
N GLY A 150 -19.92 -6.91 3.04
CA GLY A 150 -20.75 -5.69 3.04
C GLY A 150 -20.87 -5.05 4.42
N PRO A 151 -21.52 -3.88 4.53
CA PRO A 151 -21.65 -3.12 5.78
C PRO A 151 -22.25 -3.88 6.96
N ASP A 152 -23.32 -4.66 6.73
CA ASP A 152 -23.92 -5.53 7.76
C ASP A 152 -23.39 -6.98 7.69
N GLY A 153 -22.41 -7.21 6.84
CA GLY A 153 -21.77 -8.50 6.70
C GLY A 153 -21.08 -8.91 7.99
N ILE A 154 -20.83 -10.21 8.16
CA ILE A 154 -20.08 -10.69 9.33
C ILE A 154 -18.58 -10.37 9.24
N GLY A 155 -18.11 -9.86 8.11
CA GLY A 155 -16.72 -9.58 7.81
C GLY A 155 -15.88 -10.83 7.62
N CYS A 156 -14.57 -10.64 7.68
CA CYS A 156 -13.59 -11.69 7.87
C CYS A 156 -12.57 -11.27 8.92
N THR A 157 -11.79 -12.23 9.41
CA THR A 157 -10.82 -11.98 10.48
C THR A 157 -9.38 -12.14 10.01
N ASP A 158 -8.45 -11.37 10.59
CA ASP A 158 -6.99 -11.44 10.38
C ASP A 158 -6.29 -10.87 11.64
N PRO A 159 -5.17 -11.44 12.15
CA PRO A 159 -4.31 -12.46 11.53
C PRO A 159 -4.78 -13.92 11.69
N ASP A 160 -5.55 -14.24 12.73
CA ASP A 160 -5.91 -15.63 13.08
C ASP A 160 -7.15 -16.18 12.35
N GLY A 161 -7.49 -15.61 11.20
CA GLY A 161 -8.90 -15.55 10.82
C GLY A 161 -9.29 -16.14 9.48
N THR A 162 -10.39 -15.60 8.97
CA THR A 162 -11.20 -16.19 7.89
C THR A 162 -11.13 -15.42 6.57
N CYS A 163 -10.27 -14.39 6.48
CA CYS A 163 -10.14 -13.63 5.25
C CYS A 163 -9.63 -14.52 4.11
N PHE A 164 -10.30 -14.43 2.95
CA PHE A 164 -10.04 -15.31 1.81
C PHE A 164 -8.58 -15.21 1.35
N SER A 165 -8.03 -14.01 1.34
CA SER A 165 -6.61 -13.76 1.27
C SER A 165 -6.31 -12.36 1.79
N VAL A 166 -5.12 -12.23 2.36
CA VAL A 166 -4.59 -11.01 2.96
C VAL A 166 -3.27 -10.72 2.27
N TYR A 167 -3.04 -9.45 1.94
CA TYR A 167 -1.75 -9.02 1.41
C TYR A 167 -0.89 -8.46 2.51
N HIS A 168 0.40 -8.75 2.44
CA HIS A 168 1.34 -8.34 3.46
C HIS A 168 2.51 -7.55 2.91
N SER A 169 3.11 -6.73 3.75
CA SER A 169 4.40 -6.11 3.47
C SER A 169 5.12 -5.81 4.78
N CYS A 170 6.44 -5.97 4.79
CA CYS A 170 7.27 -5.61 5.92
C CYS A 170 8.24 -4.52 5.55
N THR A 171 8.50 -3.58 6.45
CA THR A 171 9.62 -2.65 6.29
C THR A 171 10.93 -3.42 6.42
N ARG A 172 12.01 -2.79 5.96
CA ARG A 172 13.36 -3.17 6.40
C ARG A 172 13.47 -3.05 7.93
N PRO A 173 14.46 -3.72 8.55
CA PRO A 173 14.63 -3.67 9.99
C PRO A 173 14.76 -2.23 10.49
N ILE A 174 13.96 -1.90 11.50
CA ILE A 174 14.01 -0.63 12.22
C ILE A 174 14.55 -0.84 13.63
N ARG A 175 15.34 0.12 14.10
CA ARG A 175 15.73 0.26 15.51
C ARG A 175 14.85 1.31 16.16
N VAL A 176 14.01 0.91 17.12
CA VAL A 176 13.24 1.87 17.92
C VAL A 176 14.04 2.23 19.16
N THR A 177 14.26 3.52 19.37
CA THR A 177 15.12 4.07 20.44
C THR A 177 14.37 4.38 21.73
N GLY A 178 13.38 3.57 22.08
CA GLY A 178 12.62 3.70 23.32
C GLY A 178 13.33 3.15 24.56
N SER A 179 12.61 3.14 25.66
CA SER A 179 13.13 2.81 26.99
C SER A 179 12.77 1.39 27.47
N VAL A 180 11.68 0.82 26.97
CA VAL A 180 11.16 -0.50 27.42
C VAL A 180 11.57 -1.59 26.43
N PRO A 181 12.30 -2.65 26.82
CA PRO A 181 12.62 -3.75 25.91
C PRO A 181 11.36 -4.31 25.24
N ARG A 182 11.39 -4.54 23.92
CA ARG A 182 10.21 -4.99 23.15
C ARG A 182 9.60 -6.29 23.66
N SER A 183 10.40 -7.18 24.24
CA SER A 183 9.95 -8.42 24.88
C SER A 183 9.22 -8.21 26.22
N GLU A 184 9.40 -7.04 26.85
CA GLU A 184 8.75 -6.65 28.12
C GLU A 184 7.56 -5.71 27.87
N TYR A 185 7.51 -5.05 26.71
CA TYR A 185 6.42 -4.16 26.34
C TYR A 185 5.13 -4.93 26.05
N GLN A 186 4.06 -4.58 26.76
CA GLN A 186 2.72 -5.09 26.50
C GLN A 186 1.98 -4.11 25.61
N CYS A 187 1.67 -4.55 24.39
CA CYS A 187 0.92 -3.70 23.48
C CYS A 187 -0.49 -3.48 24.03
N PRO A 188 -0.99 -2.22 24.01
CA PRO A 188 -2.36 -1.95 24.42
C PRO A 188 -3.34 -2.82 23.61
N PRO A 189 -4.47 -3.24 24.21
CA PRO A 189 -5.54 -3.84 23.43
C PRO A 189 -5.89 -2.93 22.25
N VAL A 190 -6.17 -3.53 21.10
CA VAL A 190 -6.55 -2.77 19.90
C VAL A 190 -7.73 -1.85 20.23
N GLY A 191 -7.61 -0.56 19.92
CA GLY A 191 -8.58 0.49 20.28
C GLY A 191 -8.36 1.16 21.65
N GLY A 192 -7.48 0.64 22.50
CA GLY A 192 -7.16 1.21 23.82
C GLY A 192 -6.29 2.47 23.75
N SER A 193 -5.30 2.49 22.84
CA SER A 193 -4.43 3.66 22.58
C SER A 193 -5.02 4.62 21.53
N LEU A 194 -6.02 4.15 20.79
CA LEU A 194 -6.60 4.83 19.62
C LEU A 194 -8.01 5.34 19.92
N SER A 195 -8.21 5.96 21.09
CA SER A 195 -9.55 6.32 21.56
C SER A 195 -10.30 7.33 20.67
N ASP A 196 -9.57 8.12 19.87
CA ASP A 196 -10.11 9.09 18.91
C ASP A 196 -10.09 8.59 17.46
N TRP A 197 -9.54 7.40 17.18
CA TRP A 197 -9.60 6.79 15.85
C TRP A 197 -11.06 6.49 15.49
N PRO A 198 -11.51 6.81 14.26
CA PRO A 198 -12.89 6.53 13.88
C PRO A 198 -13.22 5.04 13.96
N LYS A 199 -14.43 4.75 14.43
CA LYS A 199 -14.95 3.39 14.60
C LYS A 199 -16.06 3.05 13.61
N GLU A 200 -16.30 3.96 12.68
CA GLU A 200 -17.31 3.84 11.65
C GLU A 200 -16.73 4.41 10.36
N TRP A 201 -16.86 3.66 9.27
CA TRP A 201 -16.44 4.06 7.93
C TRP A 201 -17.60 3.97 6.95
N THR A 202 -17.39 4.42 5.71
CA THR A 202 -18.39 4.31 4.65
C THR A 202 -18.22 2.97 3.94
N GLY A 203 -19.32 2.28 3.68
CA GLY A 203 -19.33 1.05 2.90
C GLY A 203 -19.47 1.32 1.41
N ASP A 204 -19.31 0.26 0.60
CA ASP A 204 -19.44 0.31 -0.85
C ASP A 204 -20.85 0.71 -1.34
N ASP A 205 -21.87 0.57 -0.48
CA ASP A 205 -23.25 1.01 -0.74
C ASP A 205 -23.59 2.37 -0.10
N GLY A 206 -22.60 3.06 0.48
CA GLY A 206 -22.73 4.36 1.14
C GLY A 206 -23.26 4.30 2.58
N ARG A 207 -23.51 3.12 3.15
CA ARG A 207 -23.94 2.98 4.54
C ARG A 207 -22.75 2.91 5.49
N ALA A 208 -23.01 3.20 6.76
CA ALA A 208 -22.04 3.06 7.84
C ALA A 208 -21.59 1.61 8.05
N VAL A 209 -20.30 1.42 8.30
CA VAL A 209 -19.65 0.14 8.58
C VAL A 209 -18.99 0.21 9.93
N ASP A 210 -19.37 -0.70 10.84
CA ASP A 210 -18.76 -0.79 12.17
C ASP A 210 -17.34 -1.34 12.09
N ALA A 211 -16.38 -0.50 12.44
CA ALA A 211 -14.95 -0.77 12.53
C ALA A 211 -14.46 -0.77 14.01
N SER A 212 -15.38 -0.91 14.97
CA SER A 212 -15.07 -0.96 16.40
C SER A 212 -14.60 -2.32 16.89
N VAL A 213 -14.66 -3.36 16.06
CA VAL A 213 -14.31 -4.75 16.40
C VAL A 213 -12.94 -5.08 15.79
N PRO A 214 -11.85 -5.04 16.59
CA PRO A 214 -10.50 -5.29 16.12
C PRO A 214 -10.34 -6.56 15.30
N GLY A 215 -9.56 -6.47 14.23
CA GLY A 215 -9.25 -7.60 13.36
C GLY A 215 -10.45 -8.20 12.64
N THR A 216 -11.62 -7.53 12.59
CA THR A 216 -12.83 -8.00 11.88
C THR A 216 -13.21 -7.04 10.76
N TYR A 217 -12.75 -7.32 9.55
CA TYR A 217 -12.77 -6.40 8.43
C TYR A 217 -13.99 -6.58 7.54
N ARG A 218 -14.52 -5.44 7.07
CA ARG A 218 -15.57 -5.33 6.05
C ARG A 218 -15.09 -4.39 4.95
N ARG A 219 -15.94 -4.14 3.95
CA ARG A 219 -15.68 -3.12 2.94
C ARG A 219 -15.81 -1.75 3.59
N GLU A 220 -14.67 -1.14 3.86
CA GLU A 220 -14.51 0.10 4.60
C GLU A 220 -13.77 1.09 3.70
N SER A 221 -14.37 2.24 3.43
CA SER A 221 -13.78 3.30 2.63
C SER A 221 -14.03 4.68 3.24
N ALA A 222 -13.19 5.62 2.82
CA ALA A 222 -13.23 7.01 3.22
C ALA A 222 -12.68 7.88 2.10
N ALA A 223 -12.81 9.20 2.24
CA ALA A 223 -12.20 10.14 1.34
C ALA A 223 -10.69 10.32 1.63
N TRP A 224 -9.91 10.44 0.56
CA TRP A 224 -8.46 10.60 0.62
C TRP A 224 -8.01 11.75 -0.29
N ASP A 225 -7.12 12.58 0.24
CA ASP A 225 -6.36 13.58 -0.52
C ASP A 225 -4.88 13.39 -0.18
N PHE A 226 -4.33 12.26 -0.64
CA PHE A 226 -3.07 11.62 -0.20
C PHE A 226 -3.03 11.17 1.28
N THR A 227 -3.68 11.92 2.16
CA THR A 227 -3.96 11.58 3.55
C THR A 227 -5.45 11.34 3.75
N LEU A 228 -5.78 10.55 4.77
CA LEU A 228 -7.15 10.25 5.15
C LEU A 228 -7.86 11.52 5.63
N THR A 229 -8.83 12.05 4.87
CA THR A 229 -9.37 13.40 5.13
C THR A 229 -10.18 13.48 6.42
N ASP A 230 -10.87 12.40 6.77
CA ASP A 230 -11.85 12.36 7.86
C ASP A 230 -11.23 11.93 9.20
N ALA A 231 -9.95 11.55 9.21
CA ALA A 231 -9.26 11.17 10.42
C ALA A 231 -8.89 12.39 11.29
N PRO A 232 -8.79 12.20 12.63
CA PRO A 232 -8.22 13.21 13.50
C PRO A 232 -6.86 13.68 12.99
N MET A 233 -6.58 14.95 13.26
CA MET A 233 -5.42 15.63 12.70
C MET A 233 -4.12 14.85 13.01
N ARG A 234 -3.96 14.24 14.19
CA ARG A 234 -2.74 13.49 14.58
C ARG A 234 -2.37 12.35 13.62
N TYR A 235 -3.32 11.81 12.89
CA TYR A 235 -3.10 10.75 11.89
C TYR A 235 -2.79 11.29 10.48
N ARG A 236 -2.92 12.60 10.28
CA ARG A 236 -2.70 13.29 9.00
C ARG A 236 -1.40 14.09 8.99
N GLN A 237 -0.98 14.55 10.18
CA GLN A 237 0.15 15.46 10.37
C GLN A 237 1.47 14.83 9.92
N ASP A 238 2.28 15.62 9.24
CA ASP A 238 3.68 15.29 9.02
C ASP A 238 4.51 15.98 10.11
N ASP A 239 5.16 15.20 10.96
CA ASP A 239 5.99 15.69 12.08
C ASP A 239 7.47 15.78 11.68
N ASP A 240 7.75 16.29 10.48
CA ASP A 240 9.09 16.32 9.86
C ASP A 240 9.76 14.92 9.86
N GLY A 241 8.93 13.89 9.68
CA GLY A 241 9.36 12.50 9.75
C GLY A 241 10.18 12.08 8.52
N MET A 242 10.77 10.88 8.59
CA MET A 242 11.52 10.31 7.45
C MET A 242 10.71 10.11 6.17
N CYS A 243 9.38 10.09 6.29
CA CYS A 243 8.44 9.93 5.18
C CYS A 243 7.70 11.22 4.86
N GLY A 244 8.37 12.36 5.10
CA GLY A 244 7.81 13.70 5.01
C GLY A 244 7.17 14.03 3.65
N ALA A 245 6.42 15.14 3.64
CA ALA A 245 5.43 15.57 2.65
C ALA A 245 5.75 15.12 1.22
N ALA A 246 4.71 14.59 0.53
CA ALA A 246 4.77 14.11 -0.85
C ALA A 246 5.65 15.03 -1.68
N ASP A 247 6.87 14.55 -1.90
CA ASP A 247 7.97 15.16 -2.62
C ASP A 247 7.65 16.54 -3.22
N GLU A 248 8.09 17.62 -2.56
CA GLU A 248 8.12 18.97 -3.15
C GLU A 248 8.91 18.98 -4.49
N SER A 249 9.55 17.88 -4.87
CA SER A 249 10.12 17.66 -6.21
C SER A 249 9.09 17.79 -7.34
N ILE A 250 7.79 17.54 -7.12
CA ILE A 250 6.79 17.73 -8.19
C ILE A 250 6.49 19.20 -8.43
N GLU A 251 6.35 20.03 -7.39
CA GLU A 251 6.21 21.48 -7.57
C GLU A 251 7.51 22.09 -8.14
N SER A 252 8.68 21.64 -7.66
CA SER A 252 9.99 22.04 -8.19
C SER A 252 10.19 21.67 -9.67
N LEU A 253 9.77 20.48 -10.09
CA LEU A 253 9.81 20.05 -11.50
C LEU A 253 8.84 20.85 -12.38
N MET A 254 7.70 21.29 -11.84
CA MET A 254 6.77 22.16 -12.57
C MET A 254 7.27 23.63 -12.63
N ASP A 255 7.99 24.10 -11.62
CA ASP A 255 8.64 25.42 -11.61
C ASP A 255 9.89 25.48 -12.52
N GLU A 256 10.65 24.38 -12.66
CA GLU A 256 11.79 24.33 -13.60
C GLU A 256 11.31 24.29 -15.07
N VAL A 257 10.18 23.64 -15.36
CA VAL A 257 9.56 23.64 -16.69
C VAL A 257 8.99 25.01 -17.07
N THR A 258 8.52 25.81 -16.10
CA THR A 258 8.00 27.17 -16.37
C THR A 258 9.08 28.25 -16.37
N SER A 259 10.20 28.07 -15.66
CA SER A 259 11.32 29.02 -15.65
C SER A 259 12.33 28.82 -16.80
N GLY A 260 12.29 27.67 -17.49
CA GLY A 260 13.08 27.39 -18.69
C GLY A 260 12.48 27.89 -20.02
N ALA A 261 11.30 28.52 -20.00
CA ALA A 261 10.69 29.14 -21.18
C ALA A 261 11.37 30.49 -21.49
N ASP A 262 12.63 30.41 -21.91
CA ASP A 262 13.36 31.52 -22.48
C ASP A 262 12.58 32.03 -23.71
N THR A 263 12.29 33.33 -23.68
CA THR A 263 11.56 34.09 -24.70
C THR A 263 12.03 33.78 -26.12
N PHE A 264 11.35 32.86 -26.80
CA PHE A 264 11.51 32.67 -28.24
C PHE A 264 10.79 33.84 -28.94
N THR A 265 11.56 34.88 -29.28
CA THR A 265 11.07 36.03 -30.04
C THR A 265 10.54 35.56 -31.40
N VAL A 266 9.27 35.81 -31.64
CA VAL A 266 8.57 35.61 -32.91
C VAL A 266 9.12 36.61 -33.95
N THR A 267 10.20 36.25 -34.65
CA THR A 267 10.70 37.05 -35.78
C THR A 267 11.29 36.29 -36.97
N GLU A 268 11.16 34.96 -37.03
CA GLU A 268 11.58 34.20 -38.22
C GLU A 268 10.59 33.07 -38.54
N LEU A 269 9.46 33.44 -39.15
CA LEU A 269 8.50 32.47 -39.70
C LEU A 269 8.10 32.90 -41.11
N HIS A 270 9.09 33.15 -41.95
CA HIS A 270 8.87 33.61 -43.33
C HIS A 270 9.94 33.08 -44.30
N ALA A 271 10.31 31.80 -44.22
CA ALA A 271 11.07 31.14 -45.29
C ALA A 271 11.09 29.61 -45.12
N LEU A 272 10.01 28.91 -45.46
CA LEU A 272 10.05 27.52 -45.93
C LEU A 272 8.64 27.07 -46.38
N SER A 273 8.11 27.80 -47.38
CA SER A 273 7.05 27.29 -48.24
C SER A 273 7.69 26.87 -49.55
N CYS A 274 8.16 25.62 -49.64
CA CYS A 274 8.33 24.85 -50.88
C CYS A 274 9.00 23.51 -50.56
N VAL A 275 8.66 22.47 -51.32
CA VAL A 275 9.22 21.10 -51.31
C VAL A 275 8.58 20.26 -50.18
N VAL A 276 7.65 19.31 -50.36
CA VAL A 276 7.47 18.28 -51.40
C VAL A 276 6.00 17.86 -51.46
N THR A 277 5.45 17.86 -52.66
CA THR A 277 4.25 17.12 -53.06
C THR A 277 4.61 15.65 -53.33
N LEU A 278 3.67 14.73 -53.10
CA LEU A 278 3.62 13.31 -53.50
C LEU A 278 4.21 12.31 -52.48
N PHE A 279 3.39 11.39 -51.94
CA PHE A 279 3.19 10.04 -52.49
C PHE A 279 2.16 9.25 -51.63
N TYR A 280 1.11 8.78 -52.31
CA TYR A 280 0.39 7.51 -52.16
C TYR A 280 -0.74 7.28 -51.14
N SER A 281 -1.90 7.02 -51.78
CA SER A 281 -3.08 6.28 -51.35
C SER A 281 -2.85 4.76 -51.24
N CYS A 282 -3.76 4.12 -50.50
CA CYS A 282 -4.15 2.69 -50.52
C CYS A 282 -3.10 1.65 -50.07
N TRP A 283 -3.50 0.74 -49.19
CA TRP A 283 -3.93 -0.62 -49.53
C TRP A 283 -4.55 -1.31 -48.30
N VAL A 284 -5.75 -1.86 -48.53
CA VAL A 284 -6.49 -2.98 -47.88
C VAL A 284 -6.75 -2.96 -46.38
#